data_AF-A0A970RGE4-F1
#
_entry.id   AF-A0A970RGE4-F1
#
_cell.length_a   1.000
_cell.length_b   1.000
_cell.length_c   1.000
_cell.angle_alpha   90.00
_cell.angle_beta   90.00
_cell.angle_gamma   90.00
#
_symmetry.space_group_name_H-M   'P 1'
#
loop_
_entity.id
_entity.type
_entity.pdbx_description
1 polymer ?
#
loop_
_entity_poly.entity_id
_entity_poly.type
_entity_poly.pdbx_seq_one_letter_code
_entity_poly.pdbx_strand_id
1 'polypeptide(L)'
;MNFSAEYPAPSPADVTPAQRAARDRVMLYIRGLDLPPSKGLRLAARSMEEEPSSPGEGMDALELLLDKEGLLPGLPGERGQNIPSFPPLNRSVMVAEEMDRVPWRTSFFRFLRRWRRELFGRGK
;
A
#
# COMPACT_ATOMS: atom_id res chain seq x y z
N MET A 1 28.93 -21.89 -34.86
CA MET A 1 28.45 -22.61 -33.66
C MET A 1 27.49 -21.67 -32.95
N ASN A 2 26.19 -21.91 -33.10
CA ASN A 2 25.14 -21.08 -32.51
C ASN A 2 24.70 -21.74 -31.19
N PHE A 3 25.01 -21.09 -30.06
CA PHE A 3 24.39 -21.44 -28.79
C PHE A 3 23.09 -20.65 -28.66
N SER A 4 22.01 -21.22 -29.18
CA SER A 4 20.66 -20.83 -28.77
C SER A 4 20.44 -21.37 -27.36
N ALA A 5 20.80 -20.58 -26.35
CA ALA A 5 20.30 -20.80 -25.00
C ALA A 5 18.86 -20.26 -24.97
N GLU A 6 17.94 -21.11 -25.41
CA GLU A 6 16.51 -20.93 -25.25
C GLU A 6 16.22 -21.01 -23.75
N TYR A 7 16.30 -19.88 -23.05
CA TYR A 7 15.69 -19.78 -21.73
C TYR A 7 14.19 -19.79 -21.95
N PRO A 8 13.43 -20.82 -21.51
CA PRO A 8 11.98 -20.72 -21.54
C PRO A 8 11.61 -19.54 -20.63
N ALA A 9 11.13 -18.46 -21.22
CA ALA A 9 10.52 -17.39 -20.45
C ALA A 9 9.32 -18.00 -19.73
N PRO A 10 9.21 -17.87 -18.40
CA PRO A 10 8.11 -18.48 -17.66
C PRO A 10 6.79 -17.99 -18.26
N SER A 11 5.98 -18.93 -18.75
CA SER A 11 4.66 -18.62 -19.27
C SER A 11 3.81 -18.11 -18.11
N PRO A 12 3.01 -17.05 -18.27
CA PRO A 12 2.10 -16.59 -17.22
C PRO A 12 1.08 -17.66 -16.78
N ALA A 13 1.01 -18.79 -17.48
CA ALA A 13 0.21 -19.96 -17.16
C ALA A 13 0.84 -20.92 -16.11
N ASP A 14 2.14 -20.79 -15.81
CA ASP A 14 2.85 -21.71 -14.89
C ASP A 14 2.83 -21.23 -13.43
N VAL A 15 2.29 -20.03 -13.18
CA VAL A 15 2.23 -19.45 -11.83
C VAL A 15 1.07 -20.07 -11.06
N THR A 16 1.40 -20.81 -10.00
CA THR A 16 0.39 -21.43 -9.14
C THR A 16 -0.48 -20.36 -8.45
N PRO A 17 -1.73 -20.67 -8.06
CA PRO A 17 -2.55 -19.75 -7.28
C PRO A 17 -1.87 -19.26 -6.00
N ALA A 18 -1.05 -20.11 -5.37
CA ALA A 18 -0.29 -19.79 -4.17
C ALA A 18 0.81 -18.76 -4.45
N GLN A 19 1.56 -18.92 -5.53
CA GLN A 19 2.58 -17.95 -5.97
C GLN A 19 1.96 -16.60 -6.33
N ARG A 20 0.78 -16.60 -6.98
CA ARG A 20 0.05 -15.36 -7.26
C ARG A 20 -0.39 -14.66 -5.98
N ALA A 21 -0.93 -15.40 -5.02
CA ALA A 21 -1.32 -14.87 -3.71
C ALA A 21 -0.10 -14.34 -2.93
N ALA A 22 1.06 -14.99 -3.02
CA ALA A 22 2.31 -14.53 -2.41
C ALA A 22 2.74 -13.19 -3.01
N ARG A 23 2.80 -13.09 -4.34
CA ARG A 23 3.13 -11.86 -5.06
C ARG A 23 2.20 -10.71 -4.68
N ASP A 24 0.89 -10.95 -4.70
CA ASP A 24 -0.09 -9.91 -4.42
C ASP A 24 0.03 -9.43 -2.96
N ARG A 25 0.29 -10.34 -2.02
CA ARG A 25 0.51 -10.01 -0.60
C ARG A 25 1.77 -9.20 -0.36
N VAL A 26 2.89 -9.59 -0.97
CA VAL A 26 4.17 -8.86 -0.94
C VAL A 26 3.99 -7.45 -1.50
N MET A 27 3.34 -7.31 -2.65
CA MET A 27 3.09 -6.01 -3.28
C MET A 27 2.19 -5.11 -2.44
N LEU A 28 1.16 -5.66 -1.80
CA LEU A 28 0.31 -4.92 -0.87
C LEU A 28 1.09 -4.42 0.35
N TYR A 29 1.96 -5.26 0.91
CA TYR A 29 2.78 -4.87 2.05
C TYR A 29 3.76 -3.75 1.69
N ILE A 30 4.49 -3.89 0.57
CA ILE A 30 5.43 -2.88 0.09
C ILE A 30 4.73 -1.56 -0.22
N ARG A 31 3.52 -1.59 -0.75
CA ARG A 31 2.71 -0.37 -0.95
C ARG A 31 2.37 0.33 0.37
N GLY A 32 2.25 -0.43 1.47
CA GLY A 32 2.04 0.09 2.81
C GLY A 32 3.31 0.64 3.47
N LEU A 33 4.49 0.23 3.00
CA LEU A 33 5.76 0.83 3.39
C LEU A 33 5.92 2.13 2.59
N ASP A 34 6.13 3.26 3.25
CA ASP A 34 6.37 4.57 2.61
C ASP A 34 7.77 4.63 1.96
N LEU A 35 8.06 3.66 1.08
CA LEU A 35 9.33 3.48 0.39
C LEU A 35 9.26 4.07 -1.01
N PRO A 36 10.40 4.54 -1.55
CA PRO A 36 10.49 4.91 -2.96
C PRO A 36 10.04 3.75 -3.86
N PRO A 37 9.20 3.97 -4.89
CA PRO A 37 8.63 2.89 -5.69
C PRO A 37 9.66 1.94 -6.31
N SER A 38 10.79 2.47 -6.80
CA SER A 38 11.89 1.66 -7.34
C SER A 38 12.52 0.74 -6.31
N LYS A 39 12.66 1.23 -5.06
CA LYS A 39 13.22 0.47 -3.95
C LYS A 39 12.25 -0.62 -3.49
N GLY A 40 10.97 -0.27 -3.36
CA GLY A 40 9.91 -1.23 -3.03
C GLY A 40 9.82 -2.35 -4.07
N LEU A 41 9.78 -2.02 -5.36
CA LEU A 41 9.72 -3.02 -6.43
C LEU A 41 10.95 -3.94 -6.46
N ARG A 42 12.15 -3.39 -6.19
CA ARG A 42 13.37 -4.20 -6.10
C ARG A 42 13.32 -5.20 -4.95
N LEU A 43 12.78 -4.78 -3.81
CA LEU A 43 12.58 -5.66 -2.64
C LEU A 43 11.54 -6.74 -2.92
N ALA A 44 10.42 -6.39 -3.54
CA ALA A 44 9.41 -7.35 -4.02
C ALA A 44 10.01 -8.39 -4.98
N ALA A 45 10.81 -7.95 -5.95
CA ALA A 45 11.41 -8.85 -6.90
C ALA A 45 12.35 -9.84 -6.20
N ARG A 46 13.21 -9.33 -5.31
CA ARG A 46 14.14 -10.17 -4.53
C ARG A 46 13.44 -11.14 -3.59
N SER A 47 12.34 -10.75 -2.96
CA SER A 47 11.58 -11.65 -2.08
C SER A 47 10.85 -12.76 -2.85
N MET A 48 10.77 -12.66 -4.17
CA MET A 48 10.14 -13.64 -5.06
C MET A 48 11.15 -14.46 -5.88
N GLU A 49 12.46 -14.21 -5.77
CA GLU A 49 13.52 -14.91 -6.52
C GLU A 49 13.56 -16.41 -6.22
N GLU A 50 13.20 -16.83 -4.99
CA GLU A 50 13.16 -18.23 -4.57
C GLU A 50 11.83 -18.93 -4.89
N GLU A 51 10.95 -18.29 -5.67
CA GLU A 51 9.61 -18.82 -6.05
C GLU A 51 8.82 -19.40 -4.85
N PRO A 52 8.43 -18.55 -3.88
CA PRO A 52 7.78 -19.01 -2.66
C PRO A 52 6.56 -19.87 -2.97
N SER A 53 6.48 -21.04 -2.33
CA SER A 53 5.40 -22.01 -2.48
C SER A 53 4.15 -21.58 -1.71
N SER A 54 4.31 -20.63 -0.77
CA SER A 54 3.21 -20.04 -0.01
C SER A 54 3.33 -18.52 0.15
N PRO A 55 2.21 -17.81 0.42
CA PRO A 55 2.27 -16.39 0.77
C PRO A 55 3.04 -16.07 2.05
N GLY A 56 3.19 -17.03 2.96
CA GLY A 56 3.99 -16.85 4.18
C GLY A 56 5.47 -16.77 3.85
N GLU A 57 5.97 -17.74 3.08
CA GLU A 57 7.39 -17.79 2.65
C GLU A 57 7.83 -16.53 1.91
N GLY A 58 6.98 -15.98 1.02
CA GLY A 58 7.28 -14.73 0.32
C GLY A 58 7.36 -13.52 1.25
N MET A 59 6.60 -13.51 2.35
CA MET A 59 6.65 -12.46 3.37
C MET A 59 7.86 -12.64 4.29
N ASP A 60 8.22 -13.86 4.66
CA ASP A 60 9.40 -14.17 5.49
C ASP A 60 10.70 -13.75 4.76
N ALA A 61 10.77 -14.04 3.46
CA ALA A 61 11.88 -13.61 2.61
C ALA A 61 11.95 -12.07 2.50
N LEU A 62 10.79 -11.41 2.37
CA LEU A 62 10.70 -9.95 2.35
C LEU A 62 11.15 -9.35 3.69
N GLU A 63 10.72 -9.91 4.82
CA GLU A 63 11.09 -9.47 6.16
C GLU A 63 12.61 -9.53 6.36
N LEU A 64 13.24 -10.63 5.97
CA LEU A 64 14.68 -10.81 6.05
C LEU A 64 15.46 -9.82 5.16
N LEU A 65 14.91 -9.44 4.00
CA LEU A 65 15.48 -8.39 3.15
C LEU A 65 15.32 -6.99 3.76
N LEU A 66 14.18 -6.72 4.39
CA LEU A 66 13.92 -5.46 5.08
C LEU A 66 14.84 -5.31 6.31
N ASP A 67 15.06 -6.38 7.07
CA ASP A 67 16.00 -6.42 8.19
C ASP A 67 17.42 -6.05 7.73
N LYS A 68 17.90 -6.73 6.68
CA LYS A 68 19.21 -6.50 6.08
C LYS A 68 19.41 -5.06 5.60
N GLU A 69 18.36 -4.43 5.07
CA GLU A 69 18.43 -3.02 4.64
C GLU A 69 18.17 -2.01 5.78
N GLY A 70 17.91 -2.47 7.01
CA GLY A 70 17.56 -1.60 8.15
C GLY A 70 16.21 -0.89 7.97
N LEU A 71 15.36 -1.45 7.10
CA LEU A 71 14.06 -0.92 6.71
C LEU A 71 12.91 -1.73 7.28
N LEU A 72 13.21 -2.76 8.06
CA LEU A 72 12.19 -3.45 8.84
C LEU A 72 11.44 -2.35 9.57
N PRO A 73 10.17 -2.07 9.23
CA PRO A 73 9.36 -1.27 10.10
C PRO A 73 9.31 -2.15 11.33
N GLY A 74 10.09 -1.79 12.34
CA GLY A 74 10.01 -2.55 13.56
C GLY A 74 8.52 -2.62 13.89
N LEU A 75 8.03 -3.80 14.23
CA LEU A 75 7.03 -3.81 15.27
C LEU A 75 7.79 -3.44 16.55
N PRO A 76 7.97 -2.14 16.84
CA PRO A 76 7.65 -1.72 18.19
C PRO A 76 6.70 -0.53 18.08
N GLY A 77 5.78 -0.38 19.04
CA GLY A 77 5.31 0.98 19.29
C GLY A 77 6.56 1.85 19.48
N GLU A 78 6.62 2.99 18.77
CA GLU A 78 7.80 3.86 18.59
C GLU A 78 8.51 4.33 19.90
N ARG A 79 8.08 3.87 21.08
CA ARG A 79 8.67 4.14 22.40
C ARG A 79 8.75 2.90 23.31
N GLY A 80 8.82 1.69 22.77
CA GLY A 80 8.74 0.47 23.59
C GLY A 80 7.40 0.32 24.32
N GLN A 81 6.36 0.95 23.80
CA GLN A 81 5.02 0.89 24.37
C GLN A 81 4.18 -0.02 23.49
N ASN A 82 3.80 -1.17 24.05
CA ASN A 82 2.72 -2.02 23.55
C ASN A 82 1.58 -1.11 23.09
N ILE A 83 1.18 -1.17 21.82
CA ILE A 83 -0.09 -0.55 21.41
C ILE A 83 -1.16 -1.42 22.06
N PRO A 84 -1.83 -0.97 23.13
CA PRO A 84 -2.84 -1.81 23.72
C PRO A 84 -3.96 -1.94 22.69
N SER A 85 -4.31 -3.18 22.35
CA SER A 85 -5.54 -3.51 21.60
C SER A 85 -6.83 -3.19 22.36
N PHE A 86 -6.71 -2.53 23.52
CA PHE A 86 -7.82 -2.01 24.30
C PHE A 86 -7.99 -0.52 24.04
N PRO A 87 -9.20 -0.07 23.66
CA PRO A 87 -9.50 1.36 23.67
C PRO A 87 -9.32 1.88 25.11
N PRO A 88 -8.79 3.11 25.31
CA PRO A 88 -8.62 3.66 26.64
C PRO A 88 -9.99 3.73 27.33
N LEU A 89 -10.15 2.94 28.41
CA LEU A 89 -11.36 2.89 29.24
C LEU A 89 -11.62 4.21 30.00
N ASN A 90 -10.71 5.17 29.92
CA ASN A 90 -10.97 6.55 30.31
C ASN A 90 -11.68 7.29 29.18
N ARG A 91 -12.97 6.98 29.03
CA ARG A 91 -13.94 7.83 28.32
C ARG A 91 -13.97 9.20 29.01
N SER A 92 -13.15 10.15 28.58
CA SER A 92 -13.64 11.53 28.62
C SER A 92 -14.76 11.57 27.59
N VAL A 93 -15.98 11.88 28.03
CA VAL A 93 -17.18 11.99 27.19
C VAL A 93 -16.78 12.66 25.87
N MET A 94 -16.98 11.95 24.76
CA MET A 94 -16.80 12.52 23.43
C MET A 94 -17.82 13.65 23.31
N VAL A 95 -17.38 14.88 23.60
CA VAL A 95 -18.11 16.09 23.28
C VAL A 95 -18.18 16.08 21.77
N ALA A 96 -19.38 15.90 21.23
CA ALA A 96 -19.61 16.03 19.80
C ALA A 96 -19.17 17.45 19.42
N GLU A 97 -18.03 17.54 18.73
CA GLU A 97 -17.65 18.76 18.02
C GLU A 97 -18.85 19.09 17.13
N GLU A 98 -19.41 20.30 17.28
CA GLU A 98 -20.60 20.71 16.53
C GLU A 98 -20.29 20.59 15.04
N MET A 99 -20.72 19.47 14.46
CA MET A 99 -20.61 19.22 13.04
C MET A 99 -21.29 20.38 12.34
N ASP A 100 -20.51 21.11 11.54
CA ASP A 100 -20.94 22.30 10.81
C ASP A 100 -22.27 22.00 10.10
N ARG A 101 -23.36 22.61 10.60
CA ARG A 101 -24.75 22.20 10.30
C ARG A 101 -25.17 22.46 8.85
N VAL A 102 -24.25 22.91 8.00
CA VAL A 102 -24.61 23.37 6.65
C VAL A 102 -23.70 22.86 5.52
N PRO A 103 -23.51 21.53 5.36
CA PRO A 103 -22.73 20.96 4.24
C PRO A 103 -23.27 21.31 2.85
N TRP A 104 -24.56 21.64 2.76
CA TRP A 104 -25.22 21.98 1.51
C TRP A 104 -24.82 23.37 0.98
N ARG A 105 -24.45 24.32 1.86
CA ARG A 105 -24.02 25.66 1.41
C ARG A 105 -22.72 25.57 0.63
N THR A 106 -21.74 24.85 1.16
CA THR A 106 -20.46 24.58 0.48
C THR A 106 -20.67 23.84 -0.84
N SER A 107 -21.60 22.88 -0.87
CA SER A 107 -21.94 22.13 -2.09
C SER A 107 -22.61 23.03 -3.15
N PHE A 108 -23.53 23.91 -2.74
CA PHE A 108 -24.22 24.86 -3.62
C PHE A 108 -23.28 25.93 -4.18
N PHE A 109 -22.38 26.49 -3.36
CA PHE A 109 -21.37 27.44 -3.83
C PHE A 109 -20.39 26.81 -4.84
N ARG A 110 -19.99 25.55 -4.63
CA ARG A 110 -19.14 24.83 -5.60
C ARG A 110 -19.87 24.59 -6.92
N PHE A 111 -21.17 24.27 -6.87
CA PHE A 111 -22.01 24.13 -8.04
C PHE A 111 -22.14 25.44 -8.83
N LEU A 112 -22.48 26.55 -8.16
CA LEU A 112 -22.58 27.87 -8.78
C LEU A 112 -21.26 28.34 -9.39
N ARG A 113 -20.14 28.15 -8.70
CA ARG A 113 -18.81 28.52 -9.21
C ARG A 113 -18.44 27.74 -10.46
N ARG A 114 -18.88 26.48 -10.57
CA ARG A 114 -18.71 25.68 -11.78
C ARG A 114 -19.59 26.21 -12.92
N TRP A 115 -20.87 26.43 -12.65
CA TRP A 115 -21.81 26.98 -13.63
C TRP A 115 -21.40 28.35 -14.17
N ARG A 116 -20.90 29.24 -13.31
CA ARG A 116 -20.38 30.56 -13.73
C ARG A 116 -19.21 30.44 -14.71
N ARG A 117 -18.34 29.44 -14.54
CA ARG A 117 -17.24 29.19 -15.48
C ARG A 117 -17.73 28.65 -16.82
N GLU A 118 -18.77 27.83 -16.81
CA GLU A 118 -19.38 27.30 -18.03
C GLU A 118 -20.02 28.42 -18.88
N LEU A 119 -20.77 29.32 -18.24
CA LEU A 119 -21.52 30.37 -18.92
C LEU A 119 -20.68 31.59 -19.33
N PHE A 120 -19.66 31.94 -18.55
CA PHE A 120 -18.81 33.12 -18.80
C PHE A 120 -17.38 32.76 -19.26
N GLY A 121 -17.07 31.47 -19.42
CA GLY A 121 -15.76 30.98 -19.88
C GLY A 121 -15.60 30.89 -21.39
N ARG A 122 -16.64 31.19 -22.18
CA ARG A 122 -16.58 31.30 -23.64
C ARG A 122 -16.38 32.76 -24.03
N GLY A 123 -15.18 33.25 -23.78
CA GLY A 123 -14.83 34.66 -23.97
C GLY A 123 -13.32 34.88 -24.08
N LYS A 124 -12.66 34.08 -24.91
CA LYS A 124 -11.47 34.43 -25.69
C LYS A 124 -11.14 33.30 -26.66
#